data_AF-A0A918YRR8-F1
#
_entry.id   AF-A0A918YRR8-F1
#
_cell.length_a   1.000
_cell.length_b   1.000
_cell.length_c   1.000
_cell.angle_alpha   90.00
_cell.angle_beta   90.00
_cell.angle_gamma   90.00
#
_symmetry.space_group_name_H-M   'P 1'
#
loop_
_entity.id
_entity.type
_entity.pdbx_description
1 polymer ?
#
loop_
_entity_poly.entity_id
_entity_poly.type
_entity_poly.pdbx_seq_one_letter_code
_entity_poly.pdbx_strand_id
1 'polypeptide(L)'
;MGGGTLLYLAAGVPPGHIWPLAVTGVVVGAMLTTFTLWLTVRASQAIAVVVGIIGILFGVLVGGTAMQQTLWPLIPYSWANYLDLHRMSVTLPASLVATVLFTIGITHATRKAAENS
;
A
#
# COMPACT_ATOMS: atom_id res chain seq x y z
N MET A 1 30.93 0.06 -6.74
CA MET A 1 30.07 -1.06 -7.17
C MET A 1 28.68 -0.81 -6.61
N GLY A 2 27.78 -0.32 -7.46
CA GLY A 2 26.57 0.40 -7.04
C GLY A 2 25.44 -0.54 -6.60
N GLY A 3 24.65 -0.12 -5.61
CA GLY A 3 23.55 -0.91 -5.04
C GLY A 3 22.53 -1.46 -6.06
N GLY A 4 22.47 -0.90 -7.27
CA GLY A 4 21.64 -1.44 -8.35
C GLY A 4 22.04 -2.83 -8.86
N THR A 5 23.32 -3.21 -8.78
CA THR A 5 23.77 -4.54 -9.22
C THR A 5 23.38 -5.64 -8.23
N LEU A 6 23.41 -5.35 -6.92
CA LEU A 6 22.96 -6.28 -5.88
C LEU A 6 21.44 -6.48 -5.91
N LEU A 7 20.67 -5.41 -6.14
CA LEU A 7 19.21 -5.48 -6.31
C LEU A 7 18.79 -6.25 -7.57
N TYR A 8 19.52 -6.08 -8.66
CA TYR A 8 19.30 -6.87 -9.87
C TYR A 8 19.56 -8.37 -9.62
N LEU A 9 20.64 -8.70 -8.92
CA LEU A 9 21.00 -10.09 -8.60
C LEU A 9 20.07 -10.74 -7.57
N ALA A 10 19.58 -9.99 -6.57
CA ALA A 10 18.77 -10.53 -5.48
C ALA A 10 17.26 -10.55 -5.79
N ALA A 11 16.76 -9.57 -6.56
CA ALA A 11 15.33 -9.36 -6.79
C ALA A 11 14.94 -9.34 -8.27
N GLY A 12 15.90 -9.47 -9.21
CA GLY A 12 15.64 -9.43 -10.65
C GLY A 12 15.20 -8.06 -11.18
N VAL A 13 15.36 -6.99 -10.40
CA VAL A 13 14.83 -5.66 -10.74
C VAL A 13 15.81 -4.92 -11.66
N PRO A 14 15.39 -4.49 -12.88
CA PRO A 14 16.25 -3.73 -13.78
C PRO A 14 16.73 -2.41 -13.13
N PRO A 15 18.00 -2.00 -13.30
CA PRO A 15 18.56 -0.83 -12.61
C PRO A 15 17.78 0.48 -12.79
N GLY A 16 17.11 0.65 -13.94
CA GLY A 16 16.29 1.83 -14.23
C GLY A 16 14.94 1.90 -13.51
N HIS A 17 14.52 0.83 -12.83
CA HIS A 17 13.20 0.74 -12.18
C HIS A 17 13.24 0.85 -10.66
N ILE A 18 14.44 0.98 -10.07
CA ILE A 18 14.64 1.01 -8.61
C ILE A 18 13.92 2.20 -7.97
N TRP A 19 14.02 3.39 -8.56
CA TRP A 19 13.41 4.59 -8.03
C TRP A 19 11.87 4.56 -8.07
N PRO A 20 11.22 4.26 -9.21
CA PRO A 20 9.77 4.05 -9.26
C PRO A 20 9.27 2.98 -8.28
N LEU A 21 10.06 1.93 -8.06
CA LEU A 21 9.74 0.85 -7.14
C LEU A 21 9.79 1.31 -5.68
N ALA A 22 10.85 2.04 -5.30
CA ALA A 22 10.96 2.62 -3.97
C ALA A 22 9.81 3.61 -3.69
N VAL A 23 9.51 4.50 -4.65
CA VAL A 23 8.43 5.50 -4.51
C VAL A 23 7.07 4.82 -4.39
N THR A 24 6.74 3.89 -5.29
CA THR A 24 5.46 3.17 -5.24
C THR A 24 5.33 2.36 -3.95
N GLY A 25 6.41 1.69 -3.53
CA GLY A 25 6.44 0.93 -2.27
C GLY A 25 6.20 1.80 -1.04
N VAL A 26 6.86 2.95 -0.95
CA VAL A 26 6.67 3.91 0.14
C VAL A 26 5.25 4.46 0.15
N VAL A 27 4.72 4.84 -1.01
CA VAL A 27 3.37 5.43 -1.10
C VAL A 27 2.29 4.40 -0.77
N VAL A 28 2.36 3.19 -1.33
CA VAL A 28 1.41 2.11 -1.01
C VAL A 28 1.56 1.69 0.46
N GLY A 29 2.78 1.63 0.98
CA GLY A 29 3.04 1.36 2.40
C GLY A 29 2.42 2.42 3.32
N ALA A 30 2.56 3.70 2.98
CA ALA A 30 1.93 4.80 3.72
C ALA A 30 0.40 4.72 3.67
N MET A 31 -0.16 4.40 2.51
CA MET A 31 -1.61 4.18 2.36
C MET A 31 -2.10 3.04 3.25
N LEU A 32 -1.44 1.88 3.21
CA LEU A 32 -1.84 0.72 4.03
C LEU A 32 -1.68 1.02 5.52
N THR A 33 -0.61 1.71 5.91
CA THR A 33 -0.39 2.12 7.30
C THR A 33 -1.49 3.05 7.80
N THR A 34 -1.80 4.11 7.03
CA THR A 34 -2.87 5.06 7.39
C THR A 34 -4.25 4.40 7.36
N PHE A 35 -4.50 3.46 6.45
CA PHE A 35 -5.71 2.65 6.44
C PHE A 35 -5.86 1.79 7.70
N THR A 36 -4.81 1.08 8.12
CA THR A 36 -4.81 0.26 9.34
C THR A 36 -5.02 1.13 10.58
N LEU A 37 -4.38 2.29 10.66
CA LEU A 37 -4.59 3.26 11.75
C LEU A 37 -6.02 3.79 11.76
N TRP A 38 -6.57 4.14 10.60
CA TRP A 38 -7.95 4.60 10.47
C TRP A 38 -8.94 3.51 10.93
N LEU A 39 -8.74 2.26 10.53
CA LEU A 39 -9.54 1.11 11.01
C LEU A 39 -9.41 0.90 12.51
N THR A 40 -8.20 1.04 13.05
CA THR A 40 -7.94 0.90 14.49
C THR A 40 -8.70 1.94 15.29
N VAL A 41 -8.72 3.19 14.84
CA VAL A 41 -9.43 4.30 15.49
C VAL A 41 -10.95 4.16 15.35
N ARG A 42 -11.45 3.69 14.20
CA ARG A 42 -12.90 3.64 13.90
C ARG A 42 -13.61 2.38 14.37
N ALA A 43 -12.93 1.25 14.43
CA ALA A 43 -13.54 -0.04 14.71
C ALA A 43 -12.91 -0.71 15.94
N SER A 44 -11.72 -1.27 15.77
CA SER A 44 -10.89 -1.80 16.87
C SER A 44 -9.53 -2.27 16.34
N GLN A 45 -8.56 -2.43 17.23
CA GLN A 45 -7.28 -3.04 16.92
C GLN A 45 -7.42 -4.47 16.38
N ALA A 46 -8.32 -5.28 16.94
CA ALA A 46 -8.54 -6.66 16.50
C ALA A 46 -9.03 -6.73 15.05
N ILE A 47 -9.99 -5.87 14.68
CA ILE A 47 -10.51 -5.80 13.31
C ILE A 47 -9.40 -5.34 12.35
N ALA A 48 -8.61 -4.33 12.72
CA ALA A 48 -7.52 -3.84 11.89
C ALA A 48 -6.47 -4.93 11.61
N VAL A 49 -6.12 -5.75 12.61
CA VAL A 49 -5.20 -6.89 12.45
C VAL A 49 -5.80 -7.95 11.52
N VAL A 50 -7.05 -8.34 11.71
CA VAL A 50 -7.71 -9.36 10.87
C VAL A 50 -7.77 -8.90 9.41
N VAL A 51 -8.19 -7.66 9.16
CA VAL A 51 -8.22 -7.07 7.82
C VAL A 51 -6.82 -7.01 7.20
N GLY A 52 -5.80 -6.66 8.00
CA GLY A 52 -4.41 -6.64 7.56
C GLY A 52 -3.92 -8.03 7.14
N ILE A 53 -4.15 -9.06 7.96
CA ILE A 53 -3.75 -10.44 7.66
C ILE A 53 -4.43 -10.94 6.38
N ILE A 54 -5.75 -10.80 6.30
CA ILE A 54 -6.53 -11.23 5.12
C ILE A 54 -6.03 -10.48 3.88
N GLY A 55 -5.87 -9.16 3.98
CA GLY A 55 -5.38 -8.32 2.90
C GLY A 55 -4.01 -8.71 2.39
N ILE A 56 -3.06 -8.96 3.30
CA ILE A 56 -1.70 -9.43 2.95
C ILE A 56 -1.75 -10.79 2.28
N LEU A 57 -2.54 -11.75 2.80
CA LEU A 57 -2.70 -13.06 2.17
C LEU A 57 -3.19 -12.92 0.73
N PHE A 58 -4.27 -12.16 0.51
CA PHE A 58 -4.75 -11.87 -0.85
C PHE A 58 -3.71 -11.15 -1.71
N GLY A 59 -2.99 -10.19 -1.14
CA GLY A 59 -1.91 -9.46 -1.83
C GLY A 59 -0.80 -10.39 -2.31
N VAL A 60 -0.38 -11.36 -1.49
CA VAL A 60 0.64 -12.36 -1.84
C VAL A 60 0.11 -13.38 -2.85
N LEU A 61 -1.12 -13.87 -2.69
CA LEU A 61 -1.71 -14.85 -3.61
C LEU A 61 -1.96 -14.25 -5.01
N VAL A 62 -2.36 -12.99 -5.08
CA VAL A 62 -2.70 -12.34 -6.34
C VAL A 62 -1.49 -11.64 -6.96
N GLY A 63 -0.60 -11.07 -6.14
CA GLY A 63 0.57 -10.33 -6.60
C GLY A 63 1.47 -11.14 -7.54
N GLY A 64 1.83 -10.55 -8.68
CA GLY A 64 2.69 -11.19 -9.68
C GLY A 64 2.01 -12.29 -10.51
N THR A 65 0.71 -12.56 -10.29
CA THR A 65 -0.04 -13.58 -11.04
C THR A 65 -0.93 -12.97 -12.14
N ALA A 66 -1.44 -13.81 -13.05
CA ALA A 66 -2.43 -13.39 -14.04
C ALA A 66 -3.72 -12.87 -13.40
N MET A 67 -4.10 -13.36 -12.20
CA MET A 67 -5.27 -12.87 -11.46
C MET A 67 -5.12 -11.40 -11.05
N GLN A 68 -3.88 -10.92 -10.92
CA GLN A 68 -3.65 -9.51 -10.68
C GLN A 68 -4.18 -8.64 -11.83
N GLN A 69 -4.27 -9.17 -13.04
CA GLN A 69 -4.76 -8.37 -14.15
C GLN A 69 -6.21 -7.95 -14.01
N THR A 70 -7.02 -8.76 -13.35
CA THR A 70 -8.46 -8.55 -13.17
C THR A 70 -8.83 -8.10 -11.77
N LEU A 71 -8.15 -8.62 -10.74
CA LEU A 71 -8.51 -8.39 -9.34
C LEU A 71 -7.77 -7.23 -8.68
N TRP A 72 -6.77 -6.64 -9.35
CA TRP A 72 -6.02 -5.54 -8.76
C TRP A 72 -6.91 -4.42 -8.21
N PRO A 73 -8.01 -3.95 -8.84
CA PRO A 73 -8.78 -2.83 -8.30
C PRO A 73 -9.41 -3.11 -6.92
N LEU A 74 -9.62 -4.39 -6.61
CA LEU A 74 -10.27 -4.85 -5.37
C LEU A 74 -9.28 -5.16 -4.25
N ILE A 75 -7.99 -5.34 -4.57
CA ILE A 75 -6.97 -5.80 -3.63
C ILE A 75 -5.84 -4.76 -3.58
N PRO A 76 -5.99 -3.69 -2.77
CA PRO A 76 -4.98 -2.64 -2.61
C PRO A 76 -3.62 -3.18 -2.18
N TYR A 77 -3.61 -4.30 -1.45
CA TYR A 77 -2.41 -5.02 -1.02
C TYR A 77 -1.59 -5.60 -2.17
N SER A 78 -2.14 -5.66 -3.39
CA SER A 78 -1.43 -6.11 -4.61
C SER A 78 -0.91 -4.97 -5.49
N TRP A 79 -1.15 -3.70 -5.12
CA TRP A 79 -0.90 -2.55 -5.99
C TRP A 79 0.58 -2.22 -6.20
N ALA A 80 1.47 -2.78 -5.38
CA ALA A 80 2.91 -2.68 -5.53
C ALA A 80 3.45 -3.58 -6.66
N ASN A 81 2.78 -3.64 -7.81
CA ASN A 81 3.31 -4.32 -9.00
C ASN A 81 4.04 -3.33 -9.89
N TYR A 82 5.33 -3.63 -10.05
CA TYR A 82 6.36 -2.77 -10.62
C TYR A 82 6.75 -3.16 -12.05
N LEU A 83 6.17 -4.23 -12.59
CA LEU A 83 6.43 -4.67 -13.96
C LEU A 83 5.50 -4.00 -14.98
N ASP A 84 4.48 -3.26 -14.52
CA ASP A 84 3.50 -2.60 -15.38
C ASP A 84 3.43 -1.09 -15.06
N LEU A 85 4.21 -0.28 -15.80
CA LEU A 85 4.25 1.17 -15.66
C LEU A 85 2.89 1.84 -15.85
N HIS A 86 2.02 1.26 -16.69
CA HIS A 86 0.69 1.83 -16.93
C HIS A 86 -0.15 1.76 -15.65
N ARG A 87 -0.07 0.66 -14.91
CA ARG A 87 -0.78 0.51 -13.62
C ARG A 87 -0.21 1.41 -12.54
N MET A 88 1.11 1.60 -12.50
CA MET A 88 1.74 2.56 -11.59
C MET A 88 1.14 3.96 -11.76
N SER A 89 0.82 4.37 -12.99
CA SER A 89 0.21 5.68 -13.25
C SER A 89 -1.15 5.88 -12.55
N VAL A 90 -1.85 4.80 -12.22
CA VAL A 90 -3.15 4.82 -11.53
C VAL A 90 -2.99 4.54 -10.03
N THR A 91 -2.19 3.55 -9.65
CA THR A 91 -2.06 3.13 -8.24
C THR A 91 -1.35 4.18 -7.39
N LEU A 92 -0.38 4.91 -7.93
CA LEU A 92 0.30 6.00 -7.22
C LEU A 92 -0.65 7.13 -6.79
N PRO A 93 -1.37 7.81 -7.72
CA PRO A 93 -2.27 8.89 -7.32
C PRO A 93 -3.42 8.37 -6.46
N ALA A 94 -3.96 7.17 -6.73
CA ALA A 94 -4.99 6.57 -5.89
C ALA A 94 -4.50 6.34 -4.46
N SER A 95 -3.28 5.83 -4.28
CA SER A 95 -2.68 5.59 -2.97
C SER A 95 -2.39 6.90 -2.23
N LEU A 96 -1.93 7.94 -2.93
CA LEU A 96 -1.76 9.27 -2.35
C LEU A 96 -3.09 9.85 -1.84
N VAL A 97 -4.12 9.84 -2.69
CA VAL A 97 -5.46 10.34 -2.31
C VAL A 97 -6.00 9.56 -1.10
N ALA A 98 -5.90 8.23 -1.12
CA ALA A 98 -6.34 7.39 -0.02
C ALA A 98 -5.56 7.69 1.28
N THR A 99 -4.24 7.86 1.20
CA THR A 99 -3.40 8.25 2.34
C THR A 99 -3.86 9.57 2.96
N VAL A 100 -4.12 10.58 2.13
CA VAL A 100 -4.62 11.90 2.58
C VAL A 100 -5.99 11.75 3.24
N LEU A 101 -6.92 11.02 2.63
CA LEU A 101 -8.27 10.81 3.17
C LEU A 101 -8.25 10.10 4.52
N PHE A 102 -7.46 9.03 4.66
CA PHE A 102 -7.33 8.32 5.93
C PHE A 102 -6.68 9.18 7.00
N THR A 103 -5.66 9.96 6.64
CA THR A 103 -4.99 10.89 7.57
C THR A 103 -5.95 11.97 8.08
N ILE A 104 -6.75 12.56 7.20
CA ILE A 104 -7.81 13.51 7.58
C ILE A 104 -8.82 12.84 8.52
N GLY A 105 -9.26 11.63 8.17
CA GLY A 105 -10.20 10.86 8.98
C GLY A 105 -9.68 10.55 10.39
N ILE A 106 -8.41 10.15 10.51
CA ILE A 106 -7.72 9.93 11.79
C ILE A 106 -7.63 11.23 12.58
N THR A 107 -7.21 12.33 11.94
CA THR A 107 -7.06 13.64 12.60
C THR A 107 -8.38 14.15 13.15
N HIS A 108 -9.46 14.00 12.39
CA HIS A 108 -10.79 14.40 12.84
C HIS A 108 -11.31 13.52 13.99
N ALA A 109 -11.12 12.20 13.90
CA ALA A 109 -11.56 11.28 14.95
C ALA A 109 -10.81 11.50 16.28
N THR A 110 -9.50 11.73 16.21
CA THR A 110 -8.65 12.00 17.37
C THR A 110 -8.96 13.35 18.01
N ARG A 111 -9.18 14.41 17.22
CA ARG A 111 -9.64 15.71 17.73
C ARG A 111 -10.97 15.61 18.47
N LYS A 112 -11.95 14.92 17.87
CA LYS A 112 -13.25 14.69 18.52
C LYS A 112 -13.11 13.91 19.83
N ALA A 113 -12.21 12.93 19.93
CA ALA A 113 -11.97 12.22 21.18
C ALA A 113 -11.37 13.12 22.26
N ALA A 114 -10.46 14.02 21.89
CA ALA A 114 -9.83 14.97 22.81
C ALA A 114 -10.82 16.02 23.36
N GLU A 115 -11.79 16.46 22.57
CA GLU A 115 -12.83 17.41 23.02
C GLU A 115 -13.83 16.79 24.02
N ASN A 116 -13.94 15.45 24.05
CA ASN A 116 -14.87 14.73 24.94
C ASN A 116 -14.19 14.12 26.18
N SER A 117 -12.89 14.40 26.40
CA SER A 117 -12.11 13.94 27.55
C SER A 117 -11.91 15.08 28.55
#